data_AF-A0A7S0AAC5-F1
#
_entry.id   AF-A0A7S0AAC5-F1
#
_cell.length_a   1.000
_cell.length_b   1.000
_cell.length_c   1.000
_cell.angle_alpha   90.00
_cell.angle_beta   90.00
_cell.angle_gamma   90.00
#
_symmetry.space_group_name_H-M   'P 1'
#
loop_
_entity.id
_entity.type
_entity.pdbx_description
1 polymer ?
#
loop_
_entity_poly.entity_id
_entity_poly.type
_entity_poly.pdbx_seq_one_letter_code
_entity_poly.pdbx_strand_id
1 'polypeptide(L)'
;QAQSVCRCTCCIYPTLGAPMSSKFTADIPTDVGEAAVLQLTEQWHAVSTFRVFYCLIIAGVICMHHWHHACFYRWFVGSGLQQEQRRGLGYAAVRPYGLFELPRLTVAQFHVAGATLVATLVLACFDNLAPRIFLWCAFALYFLYFSQLFCESKAGGHSTVMIPTTLFMLGLASPDSGSVWPLEALKIYLALAYCASGFCKLAGSVYFGRFWGNGTTLQCYVYEAMWTRPGNHPAVQWAQEFLLCSPYICTVFGVFSLIFEAGFPAVLFAPHWCSAVLGAGAALAFHAGIELLMGLDFLSYWCPVLLAFVAEDIAATATVLSAGGGFTKAASAGLQSFLAPAGASTLVTLRQGFDAEPLAVALAGLYLLGQVLVSFSFRDIIGEERLPFSCCPMFFFPRNLFRATPKLFCISGANWRKGGYLDCSWLYNQAFVPPFELRDEDLARLQFPIVTFGTLAPMPEELSFRVKPKYRDQPFVMFTNIDLGEELIGRLKELVRELTEAEERDAWRYEKLLTVLELQKECQALFAARSSYIGPWSDKTRREKAE
;
A
#
# COMPACT_ATOMS: atom_id res chain seq x y z
N GLN A 1 46.62 3.16 -6.01
CA GLN A 1 47.03 3.66 -7.33
C GLN A 1 45.88 3.43 -8.31
N ALA A 2 45.44 4.51 -8.97
CA ALA A 2 44.39 4.62 -10.01
C ALA A 2 42.97 4.13 -9.63
N GLN A 3 42.01 4.99 -9.25
CA GLN A 3 41.23 5.99 -10.03
C GLN A 3 40.39 5.39 -11.18
N SER A 4 39.06 5.40 -11.05
CA SER A 4 38.21 6.30 -11.86
C SER A 4 36.81 6.41 -11.25
N VAL A 5 36.41 7.65 -10.95
CA VAL A 5 35.09 8.06 -10.47
C VAL A 5 34.46 8.81 -11.64
N CYS A 6 33.34 8.33 -12.15
CA CYS A 6 32.61 8.99 -13.23
C CYS A 6 31.71 10.08 -12.63
N ARG A 7 32.12 11.36 -12.76
CA ARG A 7 31.28 12.53 -12.54
C ARG A 7 30.82 13.06 -13.90
N CYS A 8 29.52 13.06 -14.17
CA CYS A 8 28.93 13.80 -15.27
C CYS A 8 28.53 15.20 -14.78
N THR A 9 29.29 16.20 -15.22
CA THR A 9 28.97 17.62 -15.10
C THR A 9 28.68 18.11 -16.52
N CYS A 10 27.47 18.62 -16.79
CA CYS A 10 27.18 19.34 -18.03
C CYS A 10 27.04 20.83 -17.71
N CYS A 11 28.13 21.56 -17.96
CA CYS A 11 28.13 23.01 -18.17
C CYS A 11 28.48 23.24 -19.65
N ILE A 12 27.60 23.90 -20.40
CA ILE A 12 27.93 24.47 -21.71
C ILE A 12 27.31 25.86 -21.78
N TYR A 13 28.18 26.87 -21.86
CA TYR A 13 28.07 28.17 -22.55
C TYR A 13 29.41 28.92 -22.31
N PRO A 14 29.79 29.98 -23.04
CA PRO A 14 29.22 30.59 -24.26
C PRO A 14 30.28 30.95 -25.34
N THR A 15 29.88 31.51 -26.50
CA THR A 15 30.29 32.86 -27.00
C THR A 15 30.02 33.09 -28.49
N LEU A 16 29.94 34.39 -28.83
CA LEU A 16 29.78 35.11 -30.12
C LEU A 16 28.34 35.67 -30.28
N GLY A 17 28.07 36.98 -30.26
CA GLY A 17 28.90 38.17 -30.36
C GLY A 17 28.53 38.98 -31.62
N ALA A 18 27.62 39.95 -31.51
CA ALA A 18 27.51 41.10 -32.42
C ALA A 18 26.66 42.22 -31.78
N PRO A 19 27.10 43.50 -31.82
CA PRO A 19 26.35 44.62 -31.28
C PRO A 19 25.49 45.27 -32.37
N MET A 20 24.21 45.50 -32.08
CA MET A 20 23.38 46.42 -32.87
C MET A 20 22.70 47.42 -31.94
N SER A 21 23.27 48.62 -31.94
CA SER A 21 22.70 49.84 -31.39
C SER A 21 21.71 50.41 -32.40
N SER A 22 20.44 50.57 -32.02
CA SER A 22 19.68 51.79 -32.31
C SER A 22 18.31 51.78 -31.62
N LYS A 23 18.15 52.76 -30.72
CA LYS A 23 16.93 53.53 -30.41
C LYS A 23 15.58 52.82 -30.67
N PHE A 24 15.04 52.22 -29.61
CA PHE A 24 13.60 52.05 -29.41
C PHE A 24 13.24 52.60 -28.03
N THR A 25 13.10 53.92 -27.93
CA THR A 25 12.32 54.56 -26.87
C THR A 25 10.89 54.65 -27.41
N ALA A 26 10.16 53.55 -27.31
CA ALA A 26 8.72 53.53 -27.48
C ALA A 26 8.11 53.49 -26.08
N ASP A 27 7.19 54.42 -25.83
CA ASP A 27 6.43 54.56 -24.60
C ASP A 27 5.88 53.21 -24.14
N ILE A 28 6.41 52.69 -23.03
CA ILE A 28 5.82 51.55 -22.33
C ILE A 28 4.62 52.10 -21.56
N PRO A 29 3.38 51.69 -21.89
CA PRO A 29 2.21 52.11 -21.13
C PRO A 29 2.39 51.67 -19.67
N THR A 30 2.26 52.60 -18.73
CA THR A 30 2.30 52.32 -17.29
C THR A 30 1.11 51.47 -16.80
N ASP A 31 0.17 51.12 -17.69
CA ASP A 31 -1.00 50.26 -17.41
C ASP A 31 -0.70 48.75 -17.40
N VAL A 32 0.52 48.32 -17.75
CA VAL A 32 0.90 46.90 -17.65
C VAL A 32 1.05 46.45 -16.18
N GLY A 33 1.13 47.41 -15.24
CA GLY A 33 1.22 47.14 -13.80
C GLY A 33 -0.06 46.58 -13.20
N GLU A 34 -1.25 46.96 -13.66
CA GLU A 34 -2.50 46.44 -13.11
C GLU A 34 -2.92 45.10 -13.75
N ALA A 35 -2.68 44.90 -15.05
CA ALA A 35 -2.99 43.65 -15.72
C ALA A 35 -2.09 42.47 -15.27
N ALA A 36 -0.82 42.74 -14.95
CA ALA A 36 0.09 41.73 -14.39
C ALA A 36 -0.19 41.42 -12.91
N VAL A 37 -0.75 42.39 -12.16
CA VAL A 37 -1.19 42.17 -10.76
C VAL A 37 -2.54 41.44 -10.70
N LEU A 38 -3.41 41.59 -11.72
CA LEU A 38 -4.68 40.85 -11.84
C LEU A 38 -4.53 39.35 -12.15
N GLN A 39 -3.35 38.89 -12.59
CA GLN A 39 -3.06 37.46 -12.75
C GLN A 39 -2.56 36.77 -11.46
N LEU A 40 -2.24 37.51 -10.40
CA LEU A 40 -1.65 36.95 -9.17
C LEU A 40 -2.67 36.56 -8.10
N THR A 41 -3.97 36.75 -8.34
CA THR A 41 -5.04 36.23 -7.48
C THR A 41 -5.66 34.97 -8.09
N GLU A 42 -4.82 34.01 -8.47
CA GLU A 42 -5.28 32.71 -8.94
C GLU A 42 -5.87 31.94 -7.74
N GLN A 43 -7.20 31.88 -7.68
CA GLN A 43 -7.90 31.12 -6.64
C GLN A 43 -7.60 29.63 -6.84
N TRP A 44 -7.04 28.98 -5.81
CA TRP A 44 -6.75 27.55 -5.88
C TRP A 44 -8.05 26.77 -5.85
N HIS A 45 -8.32 26.01 -6.90
CA HIS A 45 -9.44 25.09 -6.95
C HIS A 45 -9.15 23.79 -6.18
N ALA A 46 -10.15 23.20 -5.54
CA ALA A 46 -9.98 22.01 -4.70
C ALA A 46 -9.47 20.79 -5.48
N VAL A 47 -9.94 20.57 -6.71
CA VAL A 47 -9.48 19.45 -7.56
C VAL A 47 -8.04 19.66 -7.99
N SER A 48 -7.67 20.86 -8.44
CA SER A 48 -6.29 21.19 -8.81
C SER A 48 -5.35 21.05 -7.61
N THR A 49 -5.77 21.52 -6.44
CA THR A 49 -5.04 21.36 -5.18
C THR A 49 -4.83 19.88 -4.86
N PHE A 50 -5.89 19.08 -4.82
CA PHE A 50 -5.79 17.63 -4.58
C PHE A 50 -4.85 16.97 -5.60
N ARG A 51 -5.02 17.25 -6.89
CA ARG A 51 -4.20 16.70 -7.98
C ARG A 51 -2.71 16.99 -7.74
N VAL A 52 -2.35 18.23 -7.45
CA VAL A 52 -0.96 18.64 -7.21
C VAL A 52 -0.38 17.87 -6.01
N PHE A 53 -1.03 17.92 -4.85
CA PHE A 53 -0.53 17.24 -3.66
C PHE A 53 -0.45 15.72 -3.85
N TYR A 54 -1.51 15.11 -4.39
CA TYR A 54 -1.55 13.68 -4.66
C TYR A 54 -0.42 13.24 -5.60
N CYS A 55 -0.28 13.92 -6.75
CA CYS A 55 0.74 13.57 -7.73
C CYS A 55 2.16 13.75 -7.19
N LEU A 56 2.41 14.84 -6.44
CA LEU A 56 3.73 15.07 -5.82
C LEU A 56 4.04 14.04 -4.73
N ILE A 57 3.06 13.65 -3.91
CA ILE A 57 3.25 12.60 -2.90
C ILE A 57 3.58 11.27 -3.59
N ILE A 58 2.78 10.84 -4.57
CA ILE A 58 3.02 9.57 -5.27
C ILE A 58 4.36 9.60 -6.03
N ALA A 59 4.68 10.70 -6.72
CA ALA A 59 5.98 10.86 -7.38
C ALA A 59 7.13 10.79 -6.37
N GLY A 60 7.01 11.48 -5.23
CA GLY A 60 7.99 11.46 -4.15
C GLY A 60 8.20 10.07 -3.57
N VAL A 61 7.11 9.36 -3.27
CA VAL A 61 7.14 7.97 -2.78
C VAL A 61 7.80 7.04 -3.79
N ILE A 62 7.44 7.13 -5.08
CA ILE A 62 8.09 6.35 -6.13
C ILE A 62 9.58 6.66 -6.17
N CYS A 63 10.00 7.94 -6.16
CA CYS A 63 11.41 8.33 -6.12
C CYS A 63 12.15 7.76 -4.91
N MET A 64 11.57 7.85 -3.71
CA MET A 64 12.16 7.31 -2.48
C MET A 64 12.35 5.80 -2.52
N HIS A 65 11.43 5.07 -3.15
CA HIS A 65 11.45 3.60 -3.21
C HIS A 65 12.05 3.03 -4.51
N HIS A 66 12.25 3.84 -5.55
CA HIS A 66 12.63 3.36 -6.89
C HIS A 66 13.92 2.56 -6.88
N TRP A 67 14.92 2.98 -6.10
CA TRP A 67 16.16 2.22 -5.95
C TRP A 67 15.91 0.81 -5.44
N HIS A 68 15.12 0.66 -4.37
CA HIS A 68 14.78 -0.65 -3.80
C HIS A 68 13.97 -1.49 -4.79
N HIS A 69 13.00 -0.89 -5.47
CA HIS A 69 12.21 -1.57 -6.49
C HIS A 69 13.08 -2.05 -7.66
N ALA A 70 14.04 -1.24 -8.11
CA ALA A 70 14.95 -1.60 -9.19
C ALA A 70 15.91 -2.72 -8.79
N CYS A 71 16.45 -2.67 -7.56
CA CYS A 71 17.27 -3.75 -7.01
C CYS A 71 16.48 -5.06 -6.91
N PHE A 72 15.26 -5.00 -6.37
CA PHE A 72 14.34 -6.14 -6.34
C PHE A 72 14.08 -6.66 -7.75
N TYR A 73 13.68 -5.79 -8.67
CA TYR A 73 13.30 -6.19 -10.02
C TYR A 73 14.47 -6.82 -10.77
N ARG A 74 15.67 -6.22 -10.70
CA ARG A 74 16.90 -6.75 -11.30
C ARG A 74 17.22 -8.15 -10.80
N TRP A 75 17.13 -8.38 -9.48
CA TRP A 75 17.31 -9.72 -8.94
C TRP A 75 16.19 -10.64 -9.40
N PHE A 76 14.94 -10.22 -9.23
CA PHE A 76 13.76 -11.04 -9.47
C PHE A 76 13.72 -11.57 -10.90
N VAL A 77 14.02 -10.76 -11.90
CA VAL A 77 14.06 -11.20 -13.32
C VAL A 77 15.24 -12.08 -13.68
N GLY A 78 16.29 -12.12 -12.86
CA GLY A 78 17.45 -12.99 -13.05
C GLY A 78 17.52 -14.12 -12.02
N SER A 79 16.48 -14.28 -11.20
CA SER A 79 16.47 -15.21 -10.08
C SER A 79 16.21 -16.64 -10.55
N GLY A 80 15.55 -16.81 -11.69
CA GLY A 80 15.05 -18.08 -12.19
C GLY A 80 13.84 -18.61 -11.42
N LEU A 81 13.31 -17.86 -10.44
CA LEU A 81 12.12 -18.25 -9.68
C LEU A 81 10.93 -18.47 -10.63
N GLN A 82 10.06 -19.44 -10.36
CA GLN A 82 8.88 -19.65 -11.21
C GLN A 82 7.99 -18.41 -11.28
N GLN A 83 7.90 -17.66 -10.18
CA GLN A 83 7.17 -16.41 -10.05
C GLN A 83 7.68 -15.32 -10.99
N GLU A 84 8.96 -15.35 -11.38
CA GLU A 84 9.55 -14.33 -12.26
C GLU A 84 8.92 -14.32 -13.65
N GLN A 85 8.22 -15.40 -14.04
CA GLN A 85 7.57 -15.51 -15.34
C GLN A 85 6.20 -14.80 -15.38
N ARG A 86 5.74 -14.26 -14.25
CA ARG A 86 4.39 -13.69 -14.11
C ARG A 86 4.45 -12.18 -13.96
N ARG A 87 3.48 -11.48 -14.53
CA ARG A 87 3.30 -10.03 -14.39
C ARG A 87 1.84 -9.73 -14.14
N GLY A 88 1.58 -8.78 -13.26
CA GLY A 88 0.22 -8.42 -12.88
C GLY A 88 0.17 -7.71 -11.55
N LEU A 89 -1.02 -7.50 -11.03
CA LEU A 89 -1.23 -6.83 -9.74
C LEU A 89 -1.54 -7.85 -8.65
N GLY A 90 -1.50 -7.41 -7.39
CA GLY A 90 -1.87 -8.26 -6.27
C GLY A 90 -0.86 -9.37 -6.01
N TYR A 91 -1.17 -10.21 -5.03
CA TYR A 91 -0.26 -11.30 -4.70
C TYR A 91 -0.29 -12.43 -5.72
N ALA A 92 -1.38 -12.57 -6.46
CA ALA A 92 -1.51 -13.60 -7.48
C ALA A 92 -1.02 -13.15 -8.86
N ALA A 93 -0.39 -11.97 -9.02
CA ALA A 93 0.00 -11.41 -10.32
C ALA A 93 -1.16 -11.42 -11.34
N VAL A 94 -2.35 -10.96 -10.93
CA VAL A 94 -3.52 -10.97 -11.79
C VAL A 94 -3.42 -9.93 -12.90
N ARG A 95 -4.02 -10.25 -14.05
CA ARG A 95 -4.18 -9.31 -15.16
C ARG A 95 -4.96 -8.07 -14.69
N PRO A 96 -4.61 -6.83 -15.08
CA PRO A 96 -5.41 -5.66 -14.77
C PRO A 96 -6.86 -5.84 -15.24
N TYR A 97 -7.80 -5.63 -14.32
CA TYR A 97 -9.24 -5.87 -14.48
C TYR A 97 -9.59 -7.31 -14.92
N GLY A 98 -8.62 -8.23 -14.88
CA GLY A 98 -8.69 -9.57 -15.43
C GLY A 98 -8.77 -9.63 -16.97
N LEU A 99 -8.31 -8.59 -17.68
CA LEU A 99 -8.51 -8.46 -19.12
C LEU A 99 -7.25 -8.78 -19.95
N PHE A 100 -6.13 -8.11 -19.69
CA PHE A 100 -4.95 -8.16 -20.56
C PHE A 100 -3.67 -8.56 -19.81
N GLU A 101 -2.77 -9.23 -20.51
CA GLU A 101 -1.43 -9.54 -20.00
C GLU A 101 -0.52 -8.33 -20.16
N LEU A 102 0.31 -8.07 -19.15
CA LEU A 102 1.28 -6.98 -19.18
C LEU A 102 2.65 -7.50 -19.64
N PRO A 103 3.38 -6.72 -20.45
CA PRO A 103 4.68 -7.14 -20.94
C PRO A 103 5.69 -7.25 -19.79
N ARG A 104 6.61 -8.21 -19.92
CA ARG A 104 7.82 -8.27 -19.09
C ARG A 104 8.80 -7.20 -19.56
N LEU A 105 9.13 -6.27 -18.68
CA LEU A 105 10.09 -5.21 -18.99
C LEU A 105 11.53 -5.69 -18.77
N THR A 106 12.48 -5.19 -19.55
CA THR A 106 13.90 -5.25 -19.16
C THR A 106 14.17 -4.32 -17.97
N VAL A 107 15.30 -4.47 -17.30
CA VAL A 107 15.68 -3.57 -16.17
C VAL A 107 15.77 -2.12 -16.63
N ALA A 108 16.32 -1.86 -17.83
CA ALA A 108 16.37 -0.52 -18.41
C ALA A 108 14.97 0.02 -18.71
N GLN A 109 14.09 -0.78 -19.31
CA GLN A 109 12.70 -0.40 -19.56
C GLN A 109 11.93 -0.11 -18.26
N PHE A 110 12.21 -0.86 -17.18
CA PHE A 110 11.63 -0.61 -15.87
C PHE A 110 12.06 0.75 -15.29
N HIS A 111 13.35 1.11 -15.40
CA HIS A 111 13.84 2.43 -15.01
C HIS A 111 13.19 3.54 -15.84
N VAL A 112 13.12 3.38 -17.16
CA VAL A 112 12.45 4.36 -18.04
C VAL A 112 10.98 4.49 -17.67
N ALA A 113 10.25 3.39 -17.48
CA ALA A 113 8.85 3.40 -17.08
C ALA A 113 8.65 4.15 -15.75
N GLY A 114 9.52 3.90 -14.75
CA GLY A 114 9.49 4.60 -13.47
C GLY A 114 9.77 6.10 -13.60
N ALA A 115 10.80 6.48 -14.35
CA ALA A 115 11.16 7.87 -14.59
C ALA A 115 10.08 8.63 -15.37
N THR A 116 9.52 8.00 -16.41
CA THR A 116 8.41 8.59 -17.17
C THR A 116 7.15 8.69 -16.31
N LEU A 117 6.83 7.69 -15.48
CA LEU A 117 5.71 7.78 -14.55
C LEU A 117 5.85 8.98 -13.62
N VAL A 118 7.02 9.14 -12.96
CA VAL A 118 7.32 10.30 -12.11
C VAL A 118 7.20 11.61 -12.89
N ALA A 119 7.80 11.69 -14.08
CA ALA A 119 7.73 12.89 -14.92
C ALA A 119 6.28 13.24 -15.27
N THR A 120 5.46 12.27 -15.68
CA THR A 120 4.04 12.51 -16.00
C THR A 120 3.23 12.96 -14.77
N LEU A 121 3.49 12.41 -13.58
CA LEU A 121 2.85 12.88 -12.34
C LEU A 121 3.23 14.33 -12.01
N VAL A 122 4.51 14.69 -12.16
CA VAL A 122 4.98 16.06 -11.94
C VAL A 122 4.41 17.02 -12.98
N LEU A 123 4.41 16.64 -14.26
CA LEU A 123 3.85 17.45 -15.34
C LEU A 123 2.33 17.65 -15.19
N ALA A 124 1.62 16.67 -14.67
CA ALA A 124 0.20 16.79 -14.31
C ALA A 124 -0.08 17.83 -13.21
N CYS A 125 0.95 18.32 -12.50
CA CYS A 125 0.77 19.38 -11.50
C CYS A 125 0.56 20.77 -12.12
N PHE A 126 0.90 20.98 -13.40
CA PHE A 126 0.85 22.28 -14.06
C PHE A 126 -0.42 22.41 -14.92
N ASP A 127 -1.31 23.33 -14.59
CA ASP A 127 -2.57 23.54 -15.31
C ASP A 127 -2.37 23.91 -16.79
N ASN A 128 -1.31 24.67 -17.09
CA ASN A 128 -0.99 25.10 -18.46
C ASN A 128 -0.41 23.99 -19.36
N LEU A 129 -0.17 22.79 -18.84
CA LEU A 129 0.45 21.69 -19.58
C LEU A 129 -0.52 20.54 -19.89
N ALA A 130 -1.80 20.82 -20.15
CA ALA A 130 -2.79 19.79 -20.45
C ALA A 130 -2.77 18.60 -19.45
N PRO A 131 -2.95 18.86 -18.14
CA PRO A 131 -2.69 17.89 -17.07
C PRO A 131 -3.43 16.56 -17.24
N ARG A 132 -4.59 16.56 -17.89
CA ARG A 132 -5.37 15.34 -18.21
C ARG A 132 -4.58 14.34 -19.06
N ILE A 133 -3.83 14.79 -20.06
CA ILE A 133 -3.03 13.91 -20.91
C ILE A 133 -1.97 13.23 -20.06
N PHE A 134 -1.31 13.98 -19.19
CA PHE A 134 -0.29 13.44 -18.29
C PHE A 134 -0.88 12.48 -17.24
N LEU A 135 -2.08 12.73 -16.73
CA LEU A 135 -2.80 11.81 -15.85
C LEU A 135 -3.14 10.48 -16.56
N TRP A 136 -3.61 10.52 -17.81
CA TRP A 136 -3.86 9.31 -18.59
C TRP A 136 -2.57 8.54 -18.92
N CYS A 137 -1.49 9.25 -19.25
CA CYS A 137 -0.17 8.65 -19.41
C CYS A 137 0.30 7.99 -18.10
N ALA A 138 0.17 8.67 -16.96
CA ALA A 138 0.51 8.13 -15.65
C ALA A 138 -0.34 6.89 -15.31
N PHE A 139 -1.64 6.90 -15.65
CA PHE A 139 -2.54 5.77 -15.48
C PHE A 139 -2.06 4.53 -16.24
N ALA A 140 -1.64 4.69 -17.50
CA ALA A 140 -1.09 3.59 -18.29
C ALA A 140 0.28 3.11 -17.74
N LEU A 141 1.15 4.07 -17.39
CA LEU A 141 2.49 3.79 -16.86
C LEU A 141 2.45 3.12 -15.48
N TYR A 142 1.42 3.37 -14.66
CA TYR A 142 1.18 2.66 -13.41
C TYR A 142 1.16 1.14 -13.63
N PHE A 143 0.38 0.67 -14.62
CA PHE A 143 0.29 -0.76 -14.90
C PHE A 143 1.62 -1.31 -15.42
N LEU A 144 2.35 -0.56 -16.25
CA LEU A 144 3.67 -0.98 -16.72
C LEU A 144 4.70 -1.09 -15.59
N TYR A 145 4.65 -0.19 -14.60
CA TYR A 145 5.61 -0.16 -13.50
C TYR A 145 5.26 -1.14 -12.37
N PHE A 146 4.08 -1.02 -11.75
CA PHE A 146 3.74 -1.79 -10.55
C PHE A 146 3.45 -3.27 -10.82
N SER A 147 3.11 -3.64 -12.05
CA SER A 147 2.93 -5.06 -12.40
C SER A 147 4.22 -5.88 -12.36
N GLN A 148 5.36 -5.20 -12.38
CA GLN A 148 6.68 -5.78 -12.27
C GLN A 148 7.05 -6.06 -10.80
N LEU A 149 6.25 -5.59 -9.85
CA LEU A 149 6.51 -5.56 -8.40
C LEU A 149 5.45 -6.32 -7.57
N PHE A 150 4.64 -7.18 -8.19
CA PHE A 150 3.44 -7.78 -7.58
C PHE A 150 3.66 -8.52 -6.24
N CYS A 151 4.85 -9.10 -6.04
CA CYS A 151 5.25 -9.83 -4.84
C CYS A 151 6.35 -9.11 -4.03
N GLU A 152 6.60 -7.84 -4.34
CA GLU A 152 7.54 -6.99 -3.59
C GLU A 152 6.91 -6.55 -2.26
N SER A 153 7.72 -6.46 -1.20
CA SER A 153 7.26 -6.30 0.18
C SER A 153 6.52 -5.00 0.53
N LYS A 154 6.63 -3.93 -0.27
CA LYS A 154 5.94 -2.64 -0.05
C LYS A 154 4.95 -2.29 -1.16
N ALA A 155 5.31 -2.51 -2.41
CA ALA A 155 4.56 -2.13 -3.59
C ALA A 155 3.68 -3.27 -4.15
N GLY A 156 3.89 -4.50 -3.68
CA GLY A 156 3.08 -5.66 -4.03
C GLY A 156 1.71 -5.68 -3.34
N GLY A 157 0.93 -6.72 -3.63
CA GLY A 157 -0.39 -6.89 -3.02
C GLY A 157 -1.38 -5.77 -3.37
N HIS A 158 -2.08 -5.26 -2.35
CA HIS A 158 -3.18 -4.29 -2.50
C HIS A 158 -2.77 -2.85 -2.19
N SER A 159 -1.52 -2.56 -1.79
CA SER A 159 -1.15 -1.22 -1.30
C SER A 159 -1.25 -0.12 -2.36
N THR A 160 -1.10 -0.46 -3.65
CA THR A 160 -1.00 0.52 -4.74
C THR A 160 -2.29 0.68 -5.56
N VAL A 161 -3.34 -0.09 -5.27
CA VAL A 161 -4.53 -0.20 -6.14
C VAL A 161 -5.39 1.07 -6.18
N MET A 162 -5.20 1.99 -5.23
CA MET A 162 -5.85 3.30 -5.23
C MET A 162 -5.28 4.27 -6.27
N ILE A 163 -4.05 4.05 -6.74
CA ILE A 163 -3.39 4.91 -7.74
C ILE A 163 -4.15 4.95 -9.06
N PRO A 164 -4.41 3.82 -9.75
CA PRO A 164 -5.12 3.85 -11.03
C PRO A 164 -6.53 4.43 -10.88
N THR A 165 -7.24 4.12 -9.80
CA THR A 165 -8.56 4.71 -9.53
C THR A 165 -8.49 6.23 -9.40
N THR A 166 -7.51 6.76 -8.67
CA THR A 166 -7.35 8.21 -8.49
C THR A 166 -7.00 8.90 -9.80
N LEU A 167 -6.03 8.35 -10.55
CA LEU A 167 -5.62 8.89 -11.85
C LEU A 167 -6.76 8.85 -12.88
N PHE A 168 -7.58 7.80 -12.87
CA PHE A 168 -8.76 7.68 -13.74
C PHE A 168 -9.78 8.79 -13.46
N MET A 169 -10.17 8.99 -12.19
CA MET A 169 -11.14 10.02 -11.82
C MET A 169 -10.63 11.43 -12.16
N LEU A 170 -9.35 11.71 -11.88
CA LEU A 170 -8.75 13.00 -12.22
C LEU A 170 -8.57 13.20 -13.74
N GLY A 171 -8.27 12.14 -14.50
CA GLY A 171 -8.13 12.21 -15.96
C GLY A 171 -9.46 12.46 -16.68
N LEU A 172 -10.58 12.03 -16.08
CA LEU A 172 -11.93 12.30 -16.58
C LEU A 172 -12.35 13.76 -16.39
N ALA A 173 -11.96 14.37 -15.27
CA ALA A 173 -12.35 15.74 -14.90
C ALA A 173 -11.82 16.80 -15.87
N SER A 174 -12.63 17.82 -16.16
CA SER A 174 -12.15 19.03 -16.82
C SER A 174 -11.57 20.02 -15.80
N PRO A 175 -10.32 20.51 -15.96
CA PRO A 175 -9.76 21.56 -15.09
C PRO A 175 -10.61 22.83 -15.05
N ASP A 176 -11.27 23.15 -16.17
CA ASP A 176 -11.97 24.43 -16.36
C ASP A 176 -13.41 24.43 -15.83
N SER A 177 -13.96 23.27 -15.44
CA SER A 177 -15.39 23.21 -15.04
C SER A 177 -15.65 23.78 -13.65
N GLY A 178 -14.60 23.95 -12.83
CA GLY A 178 -14.74 24.31 -11.43
C GLY A 178 -15.52 23.28 -10.59
N SER A 179 -15.83 22.10 -11.15
CA SER A 179 -16.59 21.08 -10.45
C SER A 179 -15.69 20.24 -9.54
N VAL A 180 -16.21 19.88 -8.36
CA VAL A 180 -15.52 19.00 -7.40
C VAL A 180 -16.03 17.55 -7.43
N TRP A 181 -16.86 17.21 -8.42
CA TRP A 181 -17.40 15.85 -8.61
C TRP A 181 -16.34 14.72 -8.57
N PRO A 182 -15.09 14.90 -9.07
CA PRO A 182 -14.10 13.82 -9.02
C PRO A 182 -13.70 13.46 -7.60
N LEU A 183 -13.65 14.43 -6.69
CA LEU A 183 -13.33 14.20 -5.28
C LEU A 183 -14.46 13.44 -4.59
N GLU A 184 -15.71 13.80 -4.89
CA GLU A 184 -16.89 13.07 -4.41
C GLU A 184 -16.92 11.62 -4.91
N ALA A 185 -16.58 11.39 -6.19
CA ALA A 185 -16.46 10.04 -6.73
C ALA A 185 -15.37 9.22 -6.03
N LEU A 186 -14.24 9.85 -5.68
CA LEU A 186 -13.17 9.19 -4.91
C LEU A 186 -13.60 8.88 -3.48
N LYS A 187 -14.33 9.78 -2.81
CA LYS A 187 -14.91 9.52 -1.47
C LYS A 187 -15.88 8.34 -1.52
N ILE A 188 -16.73 8.25 -2.55
CA ILE A 188 -17.64 7.11 -2.76
C ILE A 188 -16.84 5.82 -2.98
N TYR A 189 -15.81 5.83 -3.83
CA TYR A 189 -14.97 4.65 -4.05
C TYR A 189 -14.32 4.17 -2.75
N LEU A 190 -13.75 5.09 -1.96
CA LEU A 190 -13.16 4.76 -0.65
C LEU A 190 -14.18 4.16 0.30
N ALA A 191 -15.38 4.75 0.35
CA ALA A 191 -16.47 4.21 1.14
C ALA A 191 -16.84 2.79 0.72
N LEU A 192 -16.90 2.50 -0.57
CA LEU A 192 -17.15 1.15 -1.08
C LEU A 192 -16.01 0.18 -0.73
N ALA A 193 -14.74 0.60 -0.83
CA ALA A 193 -13.59 -0.24 -0.52
C ALA A 193 -13.52 -0.59 0.97
N TYR A 194 -13.66 0.39 1.87
CA TYR A 194 -13.69 0.15 3.32
C TYR A 194 -14.91 -0.68 3.73
N CYS A 195 -16.09 -0.35 3.20
CA CYS A 195 -17.31 -1.08 3.51
C CYS A 195 -17.22 -2.54 3.07
N ALA A 196 -16.67 -2.80 1.87
CA ALA A 196 -16.44 -4.16 1.40
C ALA A 196 -15.45 -4.93 2.29
N SER A 197 -14.36 -4.30 2.72
CA SER A 197 -13.40 -4.89 3.67
C SER A 197 -14.08 -5.27 4.99
N GLY A 198 -14.93 -4.39 5.53
CA GLY A 198 -15.73 -4.65 6.73
C GLY A 198 -16.72 -5.79 6.54
N PHE A 199 -17.44 -5.81 5.40
CA PHE A 199 -18.36 -6.89 5.07
C PHE A 199 -17.65 -8.23 4.84
N CYS A 200 -16.44 -8.26 4.28
CA CYS A 200 -15.65 -9.49 4.18
C CYS A 200 -15.38 -10.10 5.56
N LYS A 201 -15.08 -9.28 6.57
CA LYS A 201 -14.85 -9.73 7.95
C LYS A 201 -16.14 -10.19 8.62
N LEU A 202 -17.26 -9.51 8.37
CA LEU A 202 -18.58 -9.93 8.89
C LEU A 202 -19.06 -11.23 8.22
N ALA A 203 -18.95 -11.33 6.90
CA ALA A 203 -19.28 -12.54 6.13
C ALA A 203 -18.38 -13.71 6.56
N GLY A 204 -17.07 -13.47 6.70
CA GLY A 204 -16.14 -14.44 7.29
C GLY A 204 -16.58 -14.86 8.70
N SER A 205 -17.04 -13.91 9.52
CA SER A 205 -17.52 -14.23 10.87
C SER A 205 -18.72 -15.18 10.87
N VAL A 206 -19.67 -14.95 9.96
CA VAL A 206 -20.84 -15.83 9.79
C VAL A 206 -20.40 -17.19 9.23
N TYR A 207 -19.60 -17.19 8.16
CA TYR A 207 -19.16 -18.41 7.49
C TYR A 207 -18.37 -19.34 8.40
N PHE A 208 -17.45 -18.79 9.20
CA PHE A 208 -16.64 -19.58 10.14
C PHE A 208 -17.27 -19.74 11.53
N GLY A 209 -18.49 -19.23 11.75
CA GLY A 209 -19.21 -19.29 13.02
C GLY A 209 -18.48 -18.59 14.17
N ARG A 210 -17.69 -17.55 13.90
CA ARG A 210 -16.81 -16.89 14.86
C ARG A 210 -16.72 -15.40 14.62
N PHE A 211 -16.97 -14.60 15.64
CA PHE A 211 -16.89 -13.16 15.50
C PHE A 211 -15.44 -12.66 15.32
N TRP A 212 -15.16 -12.00 14.20
CA TRP A 212 -13.84 -11.43 13.88
C TRP A 212 -13.33 -10.46 14.95
N GLY A 213 -14.24 -9.62 15.47
CA GLY A 213 -13.95 -8.59 16.47
C GLY A 213 -13.76 -9.10 17.90
N ASN A 214 -13.64 -10.41 18.13
CA ASN A 214 -13.44 -10.98 19.47
C ASN A 214 -12.04 -10.67 20.07
N GLY A 215 -11.13 -10.09 19.29
CA GLY A 215 -9.77 -9.71 19.70
C GLY A 215 -8.69 -10.72 19.35
N THR A 216 -9.00 -12.02 19.31
CA THR A 216 -7.99 -13.06 19.00
C THR A 216 -7.48 -12.97 17.58
N THR A 217 -8.30 -12.47 16.67
CA THR A 217 -7.90 -12.30 15.27
C THR A 217 -6.80 -11.25 15.14
N LEU A 218 -7.00 -10.08 15.76
CA LEU A 218 -6.01 -9.01 15.78
C LEU A 218 -4.74 -9.43 16.55
N GLN A 219 -4.91 -10.10 17.70
CA GLN A 219 -3.80 -10.68 18.45
C GLN A 219 -2.95 -11.64 17.59
N CYS A 220 -3.60 -12.51 16.82
CA CYS A 220 -2.92 -13.45 15.91
C CYS A 220 -2.13 -12.71 14.82
N TYR A 221 -2.72 -11.69 14.18
CA TYR A 221 -2.03 -10.91 13.16
C TYR A 221 -0.84 -10.11 13.71
N VAL A 222 -0.96 -9.56 14.92
CA VAL A 222 0.15 -8.90 15.60
C VAL A 222 1.27 -9.91 15.87
N TYR A 223 0.94 -11.08 16.41
CA TYR A 223 1.93 -12.14 16.67
C TYR A 223 2.67 -12.57 15.40
N GLU A 224 1.95 -12.72 14.29
CA GLU A 224 2.56 -13.11 13.02
C GLU A 224 3.42 -12.00 12.40
N ALA A 225 3.03 -10.75 12.61
CA ALA A 225 3.86 -9.62 12.26
C ALA A 225 5.15 -9.58 13.10
N MET A 226 5.13 -10.03 14.36
CA MET A 226 6.36 -10.14 15.17
C MET A 226 7.34 -11.17 14.61
N TRP A 227 6.87 -12.18 13.88
CA TRP A 227 7.71 -13.13 13.15
C TRP A 227 8.24 -12.55 11.83
N THR A 228 7.32 -12.06 11.00
CA THR A 228 7.58 -11.72 9.60
C THR A 228 8.16 -10.30 9.46
N ARG A 229 7.67 -9.36 10.24
CA ARG A 229 7.99 -7.92 10.19
C ARG A 229 8.20 -7.36 11.61
N PRO A 230 9.14 -7.90 12.39
CA PRO A 230 9.38 -7.43 13.76
C PRO A 230 9.62 -5.91 13.77
N GLY A 231 9.13 -5.24 14.82
CA GLY A 231 9.42 -3.81 15.01
C GLY A 231 10.93 -3.58 15.08
N ASN A 232 11.44 -2.60 14.33
CA ASN A 232 12.86 -2.22 14.39
C ASN A 232 13.17 -1.28 15.57
N HIS A 233 12.14 -0.70 16.18
CA HIS A 233 12.26 0.25 17.29
C HIS A 233 11.71 -0.39 18.58
N PRO A 234 12.39 -0.24 19.74
CA PRO A 234 11.95 -0.84 21.01
C PRO A 234 10.51 -0.51 21.40
N ALA A 235 10.06 0.73 21.17
CA ALA A 235 8.68 1.13 21.45
C ALA A 235 7.64 0.37 20.59
N VAL A 236 7.99 0.05 19.34
CA VAL A 236 7.11 -0.73 18.44
C VAL A 236 7.04 -2.17 18.92
N GLN A 237 8.20 -2.76 19.26
CA GLN A 237 8.27 -4.12 19.81
C GLN A 237 7.44 -4.22 21.10
N TRP A 238 7.63 -3.26 22.02
CA TRP A 238 6.82 -3.17 23.23
C TRP A 238 5.33 -3.08 22.92
N ALA A 239 4.92 -2.25 21.95
CA ALA A 239 3.50 -2.13 21.57
C ALA A 239 2.94 -3.43 20.98
N GLN A 240 3.72 -4.15 20.16
CA GLN A 240 3.35 -5.46 19.62
C GLN A 240 3.18 -6.48 20.75
N GLU A 241 4.14 -6.57 21.68
CA GLU A 241 4.10 -7.46 22.84
C GLU A 241 2.94 -7.13 23.79
N PHE A 242 2.74 -5.85 24.06
CA PHE A 242 1.64 -5.37 24.89
C PHE A 242 0.28 -5.77 24.32
N LEU A 243 0.06 -5.56 23.02
CA LEU A 243 -1.20 -5.94 22.36
C LEU A 243 -1.37 -7.46 22.28
N LEU A 244 -0.30 -8.21 21.99
CA LEU A 244 -0.32 -9.67 22.06
C LEU A 244 -0.84 -10.15 23.42
N CYS A 245 -0.37 -9.55 24.50
CA CYS A 245 -0.75 -9.91 25.86
C CYS A 245 -2.04 -9.23 26.37
N SER A 246 -2.69 -8.39 25.56
CA SER A 246 -3.86 -7.60 25.96
C SER A 246 -5.09 -7.89 25.07
N PRO A 247 -5.66 -9.10 25.14
CA PRO A 247 -6.73 -9.55 24.26
C PRO A 247 -7.97 -8.66 24.33
N TYR A 248 -8.31 -8.11 25.49
CA TYR A 248 -9.44 -7.18 25.65
C TYR A 248 -9.25 -5.87 24.88
N ILE A 249 -8.02 -5.33 24.86
CA ILE A 249 -7.70 -4.16 24.03
C ILE A 249 -7.80 -4.53 22.57
N CYS A 250 -7.33 -5.72 22.17
CA CYS A 250 -7.52 -6.22 20.82
C CYS A 250 -9.00 -6.41 20.47
N THR A 251 -9.87 -6.79 21.40
CA THR A 251 -11.33 -6.85 21.19
C THR A 251 -11.89 -5.46 20.89
N VAL A 252 -11.51 -4.46 21.71
CA VAL A 252 -11.93 -3.06 21.49
C VAL A 252 -11.49 -2.56 20.11
N PHE A 253 -10.22 -2.76 19.75
CA PHE A 253 -9.72 -2.38 18.44
C PHE A 253 -10.34 -3.18 17.29
N GLY A 254 -10.60 -4.47 17.49
CA GLY A 254 -11.28 -5.32 16.51
C GLY A 254 -12.71 -4.88 16.24
N VAL A 255 -13.48 -4.55 17.28
CA VAL A 255 -14.83 -4.01 17.15
C VAL A 255 -14.81 -2.63 16.50
N PHE A 256 -13.92 -1.73 16.92
CA PHE A 256 -13.80 -0.42 16.29
C PHE A 256 -13.37 -0.50 14.82
N SER A 257 -12.48 -1.43 14.47
CA SER A 257 -12.13 -1.71 13.08
C SER A 257 -13.36 -2.10 12.26
N LEU A 258 -14.21 -3.01 12.78
CA LEU A 258 -15.44 -3.42 12.08
C LEU A 258 -16.44 -2.27 11.94
N ILE A 259 -16.66 -1.50 13.01
CA ILE A 259 -17.56 -0.33 12.99
C ILE A 259 -17.06 0.70 11.98
N PHE A 260 -15.76 1.00 12.01
CA PHE A 260 -15.13 1.95 11.11
C PHE A 260 -15.23 1.50 9.65
N GLU A 261 -14.83 0.28 9.33
CA GLU A 261 -14.83 -0.22 7.95
C GLU A 261 -16.26 -0.39 7.41
N ALA A 262 -17.12 -1.13 8.10
CA ALA A 262 -18.49 -1.39 7.64
C ALA A 262 -19.36 -0.13 7.66
N GLY A 263 -19.13 0.75 8.65
CA GLY A 263 -19.82 2.03 8.80
C GLY A 263 -19.24 3.18 7.98
N PHE A 264 -18.12 2.98 7.27
CA PHE A 264 -17.44 4.04 6.53
C PHE A 264 -18.37 4.82 5.58
N PRO A 265 -19.35 4.22 4.87
CA PRO A 265 -20.25 4.99 4.02
C PRO A 265 -21.02 6.11 4.74
N ALA A 266 -21.20 6.02 6.06
CA ALA A 266 -21.82 7.08 6.85
C ALA A 266 -21.05 8.41 6.78
N VAL A 267 -19.74 8.38 6.48
CA VAL A 267 -18.92 9.61 6.34
C VAL A 267 -19.35 10.48 5.16
N LEU A 268 -20.03 9.91 4.16
CA LEU A 268 -20.54 10.65 2.99
C LEU A 268 -21.77 11.50 3.33
N PHE A 269 -22.45 11.18 4.43
CA PHE A 269 -23.64 11.92 4.88
C PHE A 269 -23.33 12.84 6.07
N ALA A 270 -22.09 12.80 6.57
CA ALA A 270 -21.65 13.61 7.70
C ALA A 270 -21.37 15.06 7.25
N PRO A 271 -21.49 16.05 8.16
CA PRO A 271 -20.97 17.38 7.92
C PRO A 271 -19.49 17.36 7.53
N HIS A 272 -19.04 18.36 6.76
CA HIS A 272 -17.68 18.40 6.20
C HIS A 272 -16.58 18.14 7.22
N TRP A 273 -16.53 18.90 8.33
CA TRP A 273 -15.56 18.68 9.41
C TRP A 273 -15.54 17.22 9.93
N CYS A 274 -16.71 16.61 10.04
CA CYS A 274 -16.86 15.25 10.57
C CYS A 274 -16.40 14.22 9.52
N SER A 275 -16.74 14.44 8.25
CA SER A 275 -16.24 13.65 7.12
C SER A 275 -14.73 13.76 6.98
N ALA A 276 -14.13 14.93 7.17
CA ALA A 276 -12.69 15.13 7.20
C ALA A 276 -12.00 14.38 8.35
N VAL A 277 -12.53 14.51 9.58
CA VAL A 277 -11.97 13.85 10.76
C VAL A 277 -12.11 12.33 10.67
N LEU A 278 -13.28 11.82 10.33
CA LEU A 278 -13.53 10.37 10.26
C LEU A 278 -12.96 9.77 8.98
N GLY A 279 -13.19 10.40 7.83
CA GLY A 279 -12.79 9.91 6.51
C GLY A 279 -11.29 9.98 6.26
N ALA A 280 -10.61 11.07 6.62
CA ALA A 280 -9.15 11.18 6.50
C ALA A 280 -8.43 10.87 7.81
N GLY A 281 -8.81 11.53 8.91
CA GLY A 281 -8.11 11.41 10.19
C GLY A 281 -8.13 10.00 10.76
N ALA A 282 -9.32 9.42 10.95
CA ALA A 282 -9.45 8.07 11.50
C ALA A 282 -8.92 7.00 10.54
N ALA A 283 -9.11 7.17 9.22
CA ALA A 283 -8.54 6.27 8.21
C ALA A 283 -7.00 6.28 8.20
N LEU A 284 -6.38 7.45 8.32
CA LEU A 284 -4.93 7.58 8.41
C LEU A 284 -4.41 6.95 9.71
N ALA A 285 -5.07 7.21 10.84
CA ALA A 285 -4.72 6.61 12.14
C ALA A 285 -4.84 5.09 12.12
N PHE A 286 -5.89 4.56 11.46
CA PHE A 286 -6.10 3.13 11.27
C PHE A 286 -4.94 2.49 10.48
N HIS A 287 -4.58 3.07 9.33
CA HIS A 287 -3.46 2.56 8.52
C HIS A 287 -2.10 2.76 9.18
N ALA A 288 -1.89 3.84 9.92
CA ALA A 288 -0.68 4.04 10.71
C ALA A 288 -0.56 2.97 11.82
N GLY A 289 -1.67 2.60 12.45
CA GLY A 289 -1.72 1.47 13.38
C GLY A 289 -1.34 0.14 12.72
N ILE A 290 -1.85 -0.12 11.51
CA ILE A 290 -1.50 -1.30 10.71
C ILE A 290 0.00 -1.31 10.36
N GLU A 291 0.57 -0.19 9.91
CA GLU A 291 2.01 -0.13 9.61
C GLU A 291 2.85 -0.33 10.87
N LEU A 292 2.51 0.35 11.96
CA LEU A 292 3.23 0.26 13.22
C LEU A 292 3.23 -1.18 13.74
N LEU A 293 2.04 -1.77 13.89
CA LEU A 293 1.84 -3.05 14.57
C LEU A 293 2.04 -4.26 13.66
N MET A 294 1.70 -4.16 12.38
CA MET A 294 1.75 -5.27 11.42
C MET A 294 2.84 -5.15 10.35
N GLY A 295 3.49 -3.97 10.25
CA GLY A 295 4.53 -3.72 9.26
C GLY A 295 4.02 -3.65 7.82
N LEU A 296 2.72 -3.45 7.62
CA LEU A 296 2.10 -3.32 6.30
C LEU A 296 1.97 -1.85 5.91
N ASP A 297 2.62 -1.46 4.82
CA ASP A 297 2.68 -0.08 4.36
C ASP A 297 1.51 0.26 3.43
N PHE A 298 0.42 0.77 4.02
CA PHE A 298 -0.65 1.46 3.30
C PHE A 298 -0.46 2.98 3.30
N LEU A 299 0.44 3.52 4.11
CA LEU A 299 0.65 4.97 4.20
C LEU A 299 1.24 5.55 2.92
N SER A 300 2.18 4.84 2.30
CA SER A 300 2.92 5.32 1.13
C SER A 300 2.07 5.47 -0.14
N TYR A 301 1.25 4.46 -0.47
CA TYR A 301 0.55 4.39 -1.76
C TYR A 301 -0.98 4.44 -1.64
N TRP A 302 -1.55 3.94 -0.55
CA TRP A 302 -3.01 3.91 -0.36
C TRP A 302 -3.51 5.22 0.24
N CYS A 303 -2.94 5.66 1.36
CA CYS A 303 -3.43 6.82 2.12
C CYS A 303 -3.39 8.18 1.42
N PRO A 304 -2.55 8.47 0.39
CA PRO A 304 -2.56 9.78 -0.26
C PRO A 304 -3.93 10.18 -0.85
N VAL A 305 -4.76 9.20 -1.23
CA VAL A 305 -6.12 9.45 -1.74
C VAL A 305 -7.06 10.03 -0.67
N LEU A 306 -6.76 9.85 0.62
CA LEU A 306 -7.54 10.40 1.74
C LEU A 306 -7.54 11.93 1.75
N LEU A 307 -6.60 12.57 1.04
CA LEU A 307 -6.61 14.02 0.80
C LEU A 307 -7.92 14.51 0.15
N ALA A 308 -8.69 13.64 -0.51
CA ALA A 308 -9.97 13.99 -1.10
C ALA A 308 -10.97 14.54 -0.05
N PHE A 309 -10.83 14.16 1.22
CA PHE A 309 -11.67 14.66 2.32
C PHE A 309 -11.29 16.04 2.84
N VAL A 310 -10.07 16.53 2.57
CA VAL A 310 -9.54 17.79 3.11
C VAL A 310 -9.07 18.75 2.01
N ALA A 311 -9.26 18.40 0.74
CA ALA A 311 -8.76 19.16 -0.40
C ALA A 311 -9.29 20.59 -0.46
N GLU A 312 -10.58 20.80 -0.12
CA GLU A 312 -11.20 22.13 -0.07
C GLU A 312 -10.54 23.02 1.00
N ASP A 313 -10.27 22.47 2.18
CA ASP A 313 -9.62 23.20 3.29
C ASP A 313 -8.18 23.58 2.95
N ILE A 314 -7.46 22.67 2.27
CA ILE A 314 -6.11 22.94 1.77
C ILE A 314 -6.16 24.04 0.70
N ALA A 315 -7.14 24.01 -0.21
CA ALA A 315 -7.27 25.00 -1.27
C ALA A 315 -7.60 26.40 -0.71
N ALA A 316 -8.47 26.47 0.30
CA ALA A 316 -8.77 27.70 1.02
C ALA A 316 -7.51 28.29 1.69
N THR A 317 -6.72 27.44 2.35
CA THR A 317 -5.45 27.83 2.98
C THR A 317 -4.43 28.31 1.94
N ALA A 318 -4.26 27.56 0.85
CA ALA A 318 -3.32 27.87 -0.22
C ALA A 318 -3.66 29.19 -0.92
N THR A 319 -4.95 29.45 -1.17
CA THR A 319 -5.43 30.71 -1.76
C THR A 319 -4.99 31.91 -0.93
N VAL A 320 -5.19 31.89 0.39
CA VAL A 320 -4.79 33.01 1.26
C VAL A 320 -3.28 33.20 1.29
N LEU A 321 -2.50 32.12 1.33
CA LEU A 321 -1.03 32.21 1.28
C LEU A 321 -0.53 32.79 -0.04
N SER A 322 -1.10 32.35 -1.17
CA SER A 322 -0.71 32.83 -2.50
C SER A 322 -1.02 34.31 -2.72
N ALA A 323 -2.08 34.82 -2.09
CA ALA A 323 -2.44 36.24 -2.10
C ALA A 323 -1.58 37.10 -1.13
N GLY A 324 -0.47 36.57 -0.60
CA GLY A 324 0.40 37.27 0.35
C GLY A 324 -0.16 37.37 1.77
N GLY A 325 -1.19 36.58 2.10
CA GLY A 325 -1.73 36.50 3.45
C GLY A 325 -0.76 35.81 4.42
N GLY A 326 -0.62 36.36 5.63
CA GLY A 326 0.18 35.73 6.69
C GLY A 326 -0.42 34.39 7.16
N PHE A 327 0.43 33.53 7.75
CA PHE A 327 0.07 32.20 8.22
C PHE A 327 -1.22 32.15 9.06
N THR A 328 -1.40 33.11 9.99
CA THR A 328 -2.59 33.17 10.84
C THR A 328 -3.89 33.34 10.04
N LYS A 329 -3.88 34.15 8.97
CA LYS A 329 -5.06 34.34 8.10
C LYS A 329 -5.34 33.07 7.30
N ALA A 330 -4.30 32.42 6.79
CA ALA A 330 -4.42 31.18 6.05
C ALA A 330 -4.97 30.04 6.93
N ALA A 331 -4.45 29.89 8.15
CA ALA A 331 -4.96 28.93 9.13
C ALA A 331 -6.42 29.22 9.50
N SER A 332 -6.78 30.49 9.65
CA SER A 332 -8.18 30.89 9.89
C SER A 332 -9.09 30.54 8.71
N ALA A 333 -8.64 30.71 7.47
CA ALA A 333 -9.43 30.37 6.29
C ALA A 333 -9.61 28.85 6.14
N GLY A 334 -8.56 28.06 6.36
CA GLY A 334 -8.66 26.60 6.44
C GLY A 334 -9.62 26.14 7.53
N LEU A 335 -9.56 26.73 8.73
CA LEU A 335 -10.47 26.42 9.82
C LEU A 335 -11.93 26.81 9.50
N GLN A 336 -12.14 27.95 8.85
CA GLN A 336 -13.48 28.38 8.41
C GLN A 336 -14.06 27.44 7.35
N SER A 337 -13.25 27.01 6.38
CA SER A 337 -13.63 25.99 5.40
C SER A 337 -13.98 24.68 6.10
N PHE A 338 -13.12 24.23 7.02
CA PHE A 338 -13.32 22.99 7.75
C PHE A 338 -14.61 23.01 8.57
N LEU A 339 -14.89 24.10 9.29
CA LEU A 339 -16.09 24.28 10.11
C LEU A 339 -17.33 24.70 9.32
N ALA A 340 -17.22 24.91 7.99
CA ALA A 340 -18.35 25.33 7.19
C ALA A 340 -19.49 24.31 7.31
N PRO A 341 -20.76 24.76 7.33
CA PRO A 341 -21.88 23.85 7.20
C PRO A 341 -21.67 23.01 5.94
N ALA A 342 -22.12 21.74 5.98
CA ALA A 342 -21.94 20.80 4.89
C ALA A 342 -22.22 21.50 3.56
N GLY A 343 -21.25 21.44 2.63
CA GLY A 343 -21.44 21.94 1.28
C GLY A 343 -22.63 21.25 0.61
N ALA A 344 -22.86 21.57 -0.66
CA ALA A 344 -23.83 20.83 -1.46
C ALA A 344 -23.63 19.31 -1.24
N SER A 345 -24.71 18.60 -0.89
CA SER A 345 -24.62 17.16 -0.61
C SER A 345 -23.91 16.44 -1.77
N THR A 346 -23.21 15.33 -1.51
CA THR A 346 -22.53 14.52 -2.54
C THR A 346 -23.39 14.32 -3.79
N LEU A 347 -24.70 14.07 -3.63
CA LEU A 347 -25.65 13.93 -4.75
C LEU A 347 -25.83 15.21 -5.57
N VAL A 348 -25.89 16.38 -4.92
CA VAL A 348 -26.00 17.68 -5.61
C VAL A 348 -24.72 17.97 -6.38
N THR A 349 -23.55 17.73 -5.78
CA THR A 349 -22.25 17.93 -6.44
C THR A 349 -22.09 17.01 -7.65
N LEU A 350 -22.46 15.74 -7.52
CA LEU A 350 -22.46 14.80 -8.66
C LEU A 350 -23.45 15.21 -9.74
N ARG A 351 -24.62 15.73 -9.36
CA ARG A 351 -25.62 16.23 -10.31
C ARG A 351 -25.09 17.43 -11.09
N GLN A 352 -24.49 18.41 -10.40
CA GLN A 352 -23.84 19.56 -11.04
C GLN A 352 -22.71 19.11 -11.96
N GLY A 353 -21.91 18.13 -11.53
CA GLY A 353 -20.90 17.50 -12.36
C GLY A 353 -21.49 16.83 -13.60
N PHE A 354 -22.63 16.14 -13.48
CA PHE A 354 -23.31 15.50 -14.61
C PHE A 354 -23.88 16.52 -15.59
N ASP A 355 -24.42 17.64 -15.08
CA ASP A 355 -24.92 18.72 -15.92
C ASP A 355 -23.77 19.43 -16.68
N ALA A 356 -22.56 19.51 -16.09
CA ALA A 356 -21.38 20.12 -16.71
C ALA A 356 -20.58 19.16 -17.62
N GLU A 357 -20.40 17.91 -17.20
CA GLU A 357 -19.53 16.91 -17.83
C GLU A 357 -20.21 15.53 -17.90
N PRO A 358 -21.34 15.38 -18.60
CA PRO A 358 -22.20 14.18 -18.51
C PRO A 358 -21.48 12.89 -18.86
N LEU A 359 -20.64 12.90 -19.91
CA LEU A 359 -19.89 11.73 -20.32
C LEU A 359 -18.84 11.31 -19.28
N ALA A 360 -18.13 12.29 -18.68
CA ALA A 360 -17.10 12.01 -17.69
C ALA A 360 -17.71 11.41 -16.42
N VAL A 361 -18.80 12.01 -15.93
CA VAL A 361 -19.52 11.49 -14.75
C VAL A 361 -20.16 10.13 -15.04
N ALA A 362 -20.70 9.90 -16.24
CA ALA A 362 -21.22 8.58 -16.62
C ALA A 362 -20.14 7.50 -16.60
N LEU A 363 -18.94 7.78 -17.15
CA LEU A 363 -17.81 6.86 -17.13
C LEU A 363 -17.31 6.59 -15.70
N ALA A 364 -17.25 7.62 -14.85
CA ALA A 364 -16.95 7.46 -13.43
C ALA A 364 -18.00 6.60 -12.72
N GLY A 365 -19.29 6.81 -13.01
CA GLY A 365 -20.39 5.99 -12.49
C GLY A 365 -20.27 4.52 -12.89
N LEU A 366 -19.93 4.24 -14.15
CA LEU A 366 -19.67 2.87 -14.62
C LEU A 366 -18.45 2.24 -13.91
N TYR A 367 -17.39 3.02 -13.68
CA TYR A 367 -16.22 2.55 -12.92
C TYR A 367 -16.59 2.21 -11.47
N LEU A 368 -17.36 3.06 -10.80
CA LEU A 368 -17.88 2.82 -9.45
C LEU A 368 -18.79 1.58 -9.42
N LEU A 369 -19.65 1.38 -10.42
CA LEU A 369 -20.46 0.17 -10.53
C LEU A 369 -19.59 -1.09 -10.63
N GLY A 370 -18.49 -1.05 -11.38
CA GLY A 370 -17.49 -2.13 -11.41
C GLY A 370 -16.94 -2.46 -10.02
N GLN A 371 -16.59 -1.43 -9.25
CA GLN A 371 -16.16 -1.60 -7.86
C GLN A 371 -17.26 -2.20 -6.98
N VAL A 372 -18.51 -1.74 -7.07
CA VAL A 372 -19.66 -2.32 -6.34
C VAL A 372 -19.80 -3.82 -6.65
N LEU A 373 -19.76 -4.19 -7.93
CA LEU A 373 -19.90 -5.58 -8.35
C LEU A 373 -18.79 -6.46 -7.76
N VAL A 374 -17.54 -6.00 -7.75
CA VAL A 374 -16.42 -6.76 -7.15
C VAL A 374 -16.51 -6.78 -5.62
N SER A 375 -16.78 -5.63 -5.00
CA SER A 375 -16.94 -5.47 -3.55
C SER A 375 -17.93 -6.47 -2.94
N PHE A 376 -19.10 -6.63 -3.57
CA PHE A 376 -20.21 -7.40 -3.01
C PHE A 376 -20.39 -8.80 -3.60
N SER A 377 -19.62 -9.15 -4.64
CA SER A 377 -19.55 -10.54 -5.13
C SER A 377 -18.55 -11.40 -4.36
N PHE A 378 -17.74 -10.80 -3.47
CA PHE A 378 -16.70 -11.47 -2.69
C PHE A 378 -15.71 -12.30 -3.55
N ARG A 379 -15.50 -11.89 -4.80
CA ARG A 379 -14.66 -12.62 -5.76
C ARG A 379 -13.20 -12.74 -5.32
N ASP A 380 -12.66 -11.74 -4.64
CA ASP A 380 -11.29 -11.83 -4.13
C ASP A 380 -11.15 -12.94 -3.07
N ILE A 381 -12.20 -13.21 -2.26
CA ILE A 381 -12.19 -14.27 -1.24
C ILE A 381 -12.02 -15.65 -1.89
N ILE A 382 -12.70 -15.88 -3.02
CA ILE A 382 -12.60 -17.14 -3.78
C ILE A 382 -11.34 -17.21 -4.66
N GLY A 383 -10.47 -16.19 -4.62
CA GLY A 383 -9.22 -16.15 -5.38
C GLY A 383 -9.35 -15.61 -6.80
N GLU A 384 -10.47 -14.96 -7.13
CA GLU A 384 -10.70 -14.34 -8.45
C GLU A 384 -10.46 -12.82 -8.41
N GLU A 385 -9.27 -12.40 -8.00
CA GLU A 385 -8.91 -10.98 -7.89
C GLU A 385 -9.07 -10.24 -9.24
N ARG A 386 -9.70 -9.05 -9.22
CA ARG A 386 -9.95 -8.19 -10.41
C ARG A 386 -9.38 -6.78 -10.25
N LEU A 387 -8.14 -6.71 -9.77
CA LEU A 387 -7.47 -5.46 -9.42
C LEU A 387 -7.40 -4.46 -10.60
N PRO A 388 -7.56 -3.15 -10.34
CA PRO A 388 -7.62 -2.50 -9.03
C PRO A 388 -8.98 -2.60 -8.31
N PHE A 389 -10.02 -3.16 -8.93
CA PHE A 389 -11.25 -3.44 -8.21
C PHE A 389 -11.00 -4.56 -7.19
N SER A 390 -11.44 -4.33 -5.96
CA SER A 390 -11.17 -5.26 -4.87
C SER A 390 -12.20 -5.13 -3.77
N CYS A 391 -12.61 -6.25 -3.17
CA CYS A 391 -13.35 -6.24 -1.91
C CYS A 391 -12.39 -6.13 -0.70
N CYS A 392 -11.08 -6.04 -0.96
CA CYS A 392 -10.00 -5.93 0.01
C CYS A 392 -10.17 -6.96 1.14
N PRO A 393 -10.14 -8.28 0.84
CA PRO A 393 -10.43 -9.34 1.82
C PRO A 393 -9.30 -9.52 2.84
N MET A 394 -8.48 -8.49 3.04
CA MET A 394 -7.39 -8.49 4.00
C MET A 394 -7.97 -8.79 5.37
N PHE A 395 -7.34 -9.78 6.00
CA PHE A 395 -7.73 -10.23 7.33
C PHE A 395 -9.14 -10.83 7.42
N PHE A 396 -9.78 -11.28 6.34
CA PHE A 396 -11.18 -11.73 6.43
C PHE A 396 -11.40 -12.95 7.34
N PHE A 397 -10.40 -13.83 7.49
CA PHE A 397 -10.49 -15.07 8.25
C PHE A 397 -10.40 -14.79 9.76
N PRO A 398 -11.40 -15.17 10.59
CA PRO A 398 -11.29 -15.08 12.04
C PRO A 398 -10.23 -16.05 12.58
N ARG A 399 -9.28 -15.54 13.37
CA ARG A 399 -8.11 -16.30 13.84
C ARG A 399 -8.01 -16.35 15.35
N ASN A 400 -7.36 -17.39 15.83
CA ASN A 400 -6.94 -17.55 17.21
C ASN A 400 -5.61 -18.30 17.23
N LEU A 401 -4.67 -17.79 18.02
CA LEU A 401 -3.30 -18.29 18.11
C LEU A 401 -3.22 -19.76 18.54
N PHE A 402 -4.17 -20.22 19.36
CA PHE A 402 -4.24 -21.56 19.94
C PHE A 402 -5.34 -22.45 19.32
N ARG A 403 -6.04 -21.96 18.29
CA ARG A 403 -7.03 -22.79 17.58
C ARG A 403 -6.33 -23.92 16.84
N ALA A 404 -6.91 -25.11 16.83
CA ALA A 404 -6.48 -26.23 15.98
C ALA A 404 -6.81 -25.96 14.49
N THR A 405 -6.05 -25.06 13.87
CA THR A 405 -6.06 -24.74 12.44
C THR A 405 -4.63 -24.62 11.91
N PRO A 406 -4.43 -24.73 10.58
CA PRO A 406 -3.14 -24.50 9.97
C PRO A 406 -2.58 -23.13 10.34
N LYS A 407 -1.30 -23.10 10.72
CA LYS A 407 -0.54 -21.90 11.06
C LYS A 407 0.84 -22.04 10.47
N LEU A 408 1.23 -21.05 9.68
CA LEU A 408 2.59 -20.91 9.19
C LEU A 408 3.12 -19.57 9.67
N PHE A 409 4.33 -19.61 10.22
CA PHE A 409 5.09 -18.44 10.64
C PHE A 409 6.35 -18.37 9.80
N CYS A 410 6.85 -17.17 9.56
CA CYS A 410 8.07 -17.00 8.79
C CYS A 410 9.05 -16.10 9.54
N ILE A 411 10.28 -16.58 9.69
CA ILE A 411 11.45 -15.81 10.13
C ILE A 411 12.29 -15.54 8.88
N SER A 412 12.81 -14.32 8.74
CA SER A 412 13.63 -13.95 7.60
C SER A 412 14.77 -13.02 8.02
N GLY A 413 15.92 -13.13 7.35
CA GLY A 413 16.97 -12.11 7.41
C GLY A 413 16.67 -10.87 6.58
N ALA A 414 15.60 -10.88 5.78
CA ALA A 414 15.13 -9.70 5.07
C ALA A 414 14.32 -8.79 6.00
N ASN A 415 14.51 -7.48 5.86
CA ASN A 415 13.66 -6.50 6.55
C ASN A 415 12.44 -6.17 5.67
N TRP A 416 11.37 -6.95 5.80
CA TRP A 416 10.14 -6.76 5.02
C TRP A 416 9.33 -5.51 5.37
N ARG A 417 9.73 -4.72 6.39
CA ARG A 417 9.23 -3.35 6.57
C ARG A 417 9.85 -2.36 5.58
N LYS A 418 10.90 -2.78 4.86
CA LYS A 418 11.51 -2.04 3.76
C LYS A 418 11.09 -2.67 2.43
N GLY A 419 11.18 -1.87 1.37
CA GLY A 419 11.09 -2.40 0.02
C GLY A 419 12.40 -3.12 -0.37
N GLY A 420 12.37 -3.84 -1.48
CA GLY A 420 13.51 -4.51 -2.08
C GLY A 420 13.48 -6.04 -1.96
N TYR A 421 12.44 -6.63 -1.39
CA TYR A 421 12.40 -8.05 -1.03
C TYR A 421 11.16 -8.76 -1.55
N LEU A 422 11.31 -10.06 -1.82
CA LEU A 422 10.18 -10.95 -2.06
C LEU A 422 9.45 -11.20 -0.73
N ASP A 423 8.16 -10.86 -0.69
CA ASP A 423 7.33 -11.07 0.50
C ASP A 423 6.89 -12.52 0.62
N CYS A 424 7.57 -13.31 1.46
CA CYS A 424 7.24 -14.72 1.69
C CYS A 424 6.36 -14.93 2.93
N SER A 425 5.84 -13.86 3.55
CA SER A 425 5.22 -13.92 4.87
C SER A 425 3.97 -14.81 4.96
N TRP A 426 3.19 -14.90 3.88
CA TRP A 426 1.86 -15.53 3.90
C TRP A 426 1.56 -16.45 2.73
N LEU A 427 2.07 -16.10 1.56
CA LEU A 427 1.59 -16.69 0.31
C LEU A 427 2.63 -17.60 -0.30
N TYR A 428 3.89 -17.18 -0.41
CA TYR A 428 4.89 -18.02 -1.06
C TYR A 428 5.46 -19.08 -0.11
N ASN A 429 5.05 -20.33 -0.31
CA ASN A 429 5.51 -21.43 0.53
C ASN A 429 5.58 -22.76 -0.24
N GLN A 430 6.46 -23.66 0.18
CA GLN A 430 6.57 -24.99 -0.43
C GLN A 430 5.32 -25.85 -0.25
N ALA A 431 4.56 -25.62 0.83
CA ALA A 431 3.35 -26.35 1.12
C ALA A 431 2.21 -26.05 0.16
N PHE A 432 2.21 -24.88 -0.47
CA PHE A 432 1.12 -24.43 -1.32
C PHE A 432 1.27 -24.88 -2.77
N VAL A 433 0.14 -24.92 -3.47
CA VAL A 433 0.08 -25.17 -4.92
C VAL A 433 0.29 -23.85 -5.70
N PRO A 434 0.59 -23.91 -7.01
CA PRO A 434 0.64 -22.72 -7.85
C PRO A 434 -0.64 -21.87 -7.73
N PRO A 435 -0.53 -20.53 -7.78
CA PRO A 435 0.66 -19.74 -8.11
C PRO A 435 1.60 -19.43 -6.93
N PHE A 436 1.27 -19.92 -5.74
CA PHE A 436 1.95 -19.53 -4.50
C PHE A 436 3.03 -20.54 -4.05
N GLU A 437 3.27 -21.56 -4.86
CA GLU A 437 4.31 -22.55 -4.61
C GLU A 437 5.70 -21.94 -4.67
N LEU A 438 6.48 -22.07 -3.60
CA LEU A 438 7.92 -21.80 -3.60
C LEU A 438 8.63 -23.14 -3.56
N ARG A 439 9.28 -23.59 -4.64
CA ARG A 439 9.93 -24.92 -4.67
C ARG A 439 11.22 -24.95 -3.85
N ASP A 440 11.79 -26.13 -3.63
CA ASP A 440 13.09 -26.28 -2.97
C ASP A 440 14.19 -25.51 -3.72
N GLU A 441 14.18 -25.59 -5.06
CA GLU A 441 15.13 -24.86 -5.90
C GLU A 441 14.92 -23.35 -5.83
N ASP A 442 13.67 -22.91 -5.70
CA ASP A 442 13.33 -21.49 -5.58
C ASP A 442 13.77 -20.94 -4.21
N LEU A 443 13.56 -21.70 -3.14
CA LEU A 443 13.98 -21.34 -1.78
C LEU A 443 15.51 -21.18 -1.70
N ALA A 444 16.25 -22.08 -2.36
CA ALA A 444 17.71 -22.01 -2.46
C ALA A 444 18.24 -20.78 -3.25
N ARG A 445 17.39 -20.13 -4.04
CA ARG A 445 17.74 -18.94 -4.86
C ARG A 445 17.45 -17.61 -4.17
N LEU A 446 16.80 -17.62 -3.00
CA LEU A 446 16.53 -16.41 -2.23
C LEU A 446 17.84 -15.76 -1.75
N GLN A 447 17.88 -14.42 -1.77
CA GLN A 447 19.07 -13.64 -1.37
C GLN A 447 19.20 -13.43 0.14
N PHE A 448 18.35 -14.08 0.94
CA PHE A 448 18.29 -13.90 2.37
C PHE A 448 17.96 -15.23 3.04
N PRO A 449 18.44 -15.45 4.27
CA PRO A 449 18.05 -16.62 5.05
C PRO A 449 16.55 -16.53 5.37
N ILE A 450 15.84 -17.65 5.21
CA ILE A 450 14.41 -17.73 5.51
C ILE A 450 14.10 -19.07 6.17
N VAL A 451 13.18 -19.05 7.13
CA VAL A 451 12.56 -20.23 7.71
C VAL A 451 11.06 -20.01 7.71
N THR A 452 10.31 -20.86 7.03
CA THR A 452 8.88 -20.97 7.24
C THR A 452 8.58 -22.26 8.00
N PHE A 453 7.84 -22.15 9.10
CA PHE A 453 7.55 -23.29 9.97
C PHE A 453 6.15 -23.19 10.54
N GLY A 454 5.63 -24.29 11.08
CA GLY A 454 4.35 -24.30 11.76
C GLY A 454 3.67 -25.65 11.72
N THR A 455 2.34 -25.63 11.73
CA THR A 455 1.49 -26.82 11.65
C THR A 455 0.49 -26.68 10.52
N LEU A 456 0.20 -27.77 9.83
CA LEU A 456 -0.87 -27.88 8.85
C LEU A 456 -1.95 -28.86 9.31
N ALA A 457 -1.96 -29.21 10.60
CA ALA A 457 -2.90 -30.12 11.23
C ALA A 457 -3.84 -29.40 12.22
N PRO A 458 -5.14 -29.76 12.26
CA PRO A 458 -5.87 -30.45 11.20
C PRO A 458 -6.03 -29.53 9.97
N MET A 459 -6.03 -30.09 8.76
CA MET A 459 -6.28 -29.37 7.52
C MET A 459 -7.78 -29.26 7.26
N PRO A 460 -8.39 -28.06 7.25
CA PRO A 460 -9.78 -27.90 6.86
C PRO A 460 -9.96 -28.30 5.40
N GLU A 461 -11.08 -28.98 5.09
CA GLU A 461 -11.39 -29.42 3.73
C GLU A 461 -11.39 -28.24 2.76
N GLU A 462 -11.93 -27.10 3.21
CA GLU A 462 -12.05 -25.86 2.45
C GLU A 462 -10.70 -25.24 2.10
N LEU A 463 -9.62 -25.58 2.82
CA LEU A 463 -8.26 -25.07 2.55
C LEU A 463 -7.38 -26.11 1.85
N SER A 464 -7.79 -27.39 1.87
CA SER A 464 -6.99 -28.51 1.36
C SER A 464 -6.60 -28.36 -0.11
N PHE A 465 -7.42 -27.70 -0.94
CA PHE A 465 -7.13 -27.47 -2.36
C PHE A 465 -5.94 -26.53 -2.58
N ARG A 466 -5.62 -25.67 -1.61
CA ARG A 466 -4.47 -24.76 -1.68
C ARG A 466 -3.17 -25.41 -1.20
N VAL A 467 -3.25 -26.56 -0.53
CA VAL A 467 -2.11 -27.25 0.11
C VAL A 467 -1.83 -28.58 -0.59
N LYS A 468 -0.57 -28.82 -0.94
CA LYS A 468 -0.16 -30.08 -1.59
C LYS A 468 -0.50 -31.27 -0.68
N PRO A 469 -0.99 -32.39 -1.24
CA PRO A 469 -1.42 -33.55 -0.46
C PRO A 469 -0.41 -34.04 0.59
N LYS A 470 0.89 -34.05 0.25
CA LYS A 470 1.96 -34.54 1.16
C LYS A 470 2.14 -33.72 2.45
N TYR A 471 1.67 -32.47 2.46
CA TYR A 471 1.80 -31.57 3.63
C TYR A 471 0.50 -31.41 4.42
N ARG A 472 -0.61 -32.00 3.96
CA ARG A 472 -1.88 -31.94 4.69
C ARG A 472 -1.76 -32.72 6.00
N ASP A 473 -2.36 -32.17 7.06
CA ASP A 473 -2.41 -32.78 8.39
C ASP A 473 -1.04 -33.07 9.02
N GLN A 474 0.01 -32.39 8.54
CA GLN A 474 1.34 -32.51 9.15
C GLN A 474 1.38 -31.70 10.45
N PRO A 475 1.70 -32.32 11.60
CA PRO A 475 1.72 -31.64 12.90
C PRO A 475 2.85 -30.62 13.01
N PHE A 476 3.92 -30.82 12.23
CA PHE A 476 5.03 -29.90 12.09
C PHE A 476 5.52 -29.89 10.65
N VAL A 477 5.64 -28.71 10.06
CA VAL A 477 6.30 -28.49 8.78
C VAL A 477 7.36 -27.41 8.92
N MET A 478 8.43 -27.53 8.15
CA MET A 478 9.52 -26.56 8.14
C MET A 478 10.19 -26.54 6.77
N PHE A 479 10.44 -25.34 6.28
CA PHE A 479 11.07 -25.06 5.00
C PHE A 479 12.13 -23.98 5.22
N THR A 480 13.36 -24.25 4.81
CA THR A 480 14.50 -23.35 5.04
C THR A 480 15.53 -23.45 3.91
N ASN A 481 16.22 -22.35 3.61
CA ASN A 481 17.39 -22.33 2.72
C ASN A 481 18.72 -22.28 3.48
N ILE A 482 18.67 -22.43 4.80
CA ILE A 482 19.85 -22.45 5.67
C ILE A 482 19.81 -23.64 6.62
N ASP A 483 20.98 -24.05 7.09
CA ASP A 483 21.10 -24.96 8.22
C ASP A 483 20.81 -24.22 9.54
N LEU A 484 19.81 -24.71 10.28
CA LEU A 484 19.34 -24.13 11.53
C LEU A 484 20.03 -24.71 12.76
N GLY A 485 20.61 -25.91 12.64
CA GLY A 485 21.03 -26.73 13.76
C GLY A 485 19.86 -27.27 14.61
N GLU A 486 20.14 -28.35 15.34
CA GLU A 486 19.14 -29.07 16.14
C GLU A 486 18.49 -28.23 17.24
N GLU A 487 19.23 -27.29 17.83
CA GLU A 487 18.74 -26.45 18.92
C GLU A 487 17.57 -25.55 18.49
N LEU A 488 17.72 -24.81 17.38
CA LEU A 488 16.65 -23.96 16.84
C LEU A 488 15.47 -24.80 16.37
N ILE A 489 15.71 -25.93 15.71
CA ILE A 489 14.65 -26.86 15.28
C ILE A 489 13.85 -27.37 16.49
N GLY A 490 14.53 -27.73 17.58
CA GLY A 490 13.92 -28.15 18.83
C GLY A 490 12.99 -27.08 19.41
N ARG A 491 13.45 -25.83 19.49
CA ARG A 491 12.65 -24.71 20.00
C ARG A 491 11.45 -24.36 19.11
N LEU A 492 11.61 -24.42 17.77
CA LEU A 492 10.50 -24.23 16.85
C LEU A 492 9.43 -25.32 17.01
N LYS A 493 9.83 -26.59 17.19
CA LYS A 493 8.90 -27.70 17.46
C LYS A 493 8.19 -27.53 18.81
N GLU A 494 8.92 -27.13 19.85
CA GLU A 494 8.37 -26.84 21.17
C GLU A 494 7.31 -25.74 21.11
N LEU A 495 7.60 -24.63 20.41
CA LEU A 495 6.65 -23.56 20.17
C LEU A 495 5.39 -24.05 19.43
N VAL A 496 5.56 -24.78 18.33
CA VAL A 496 4.40 -25.30 17.57
C VAL A 496 3.57 -26.23 18.45
N ARG A 497 4.21 -27.08 19.26
CA ARG A 497 3.54 -27.94 20.23
C ARG A 497 2.71 -27.14 21.23
N GLU A 498 3.30 -26.11 21.86
CA GLU A 498 2.58 -25.22 22.79
C GLU A 498 1.36 -24.57 22.13
N LEU A 499 1.46 -24.18 20.86
CA LEU A 499 0.35 -23.60 20.10
C LEU A 499 -0.73 -24.62 19.74
N THR A 500 -0.39 -25.89 19.52
CA THR A 500 -1.33 -26.94 19.09
C THR A 500 -1.99 -27.70 20.23
N GLU A 501 -1.30 -27.87 21.36
CA GLU A 501 -1.82 -28.59 22.53
C GLU A 501 -2.65 -27.67 23.45
N ALA A 502 -2.54 -26.36 23.27
CA ALA A 502 -3.35 -25.37 23.99
C ALA A 502 -4.82 -25.37 23.54
N GLU A 503 -5.67 -24.84 24.39
CA GLU A 503 -7.07 -24.61 24.11
C GLU A 503 -7.29 -23.19 23.60
N GLU A 504 -8.34 -22.96 22.80
CA GLU A 504 -8.61 -21.63 22.25
C GLU A 504 -8.78 -20.52 23.30
N ARG A 505 -9.27 -20.87 24.50
CA ARG A 505 -9.41 -19.93 25.62
C ARG A 505 -8.07 -19.47 26.18
N ASP A 506 -6.98 -20.18 25.90
CA ASP A 506 -5.63 -19.79 26.30
C ASP A 506 -5.19 -18.48 25.61
N ALA A 507 -5.88 -18.05 24.55
CA ALA A 507 -5.69 -16.72 23.93
C ALA A 507 -5.99 -15.55 24.89
N TRP A 508 -6.67 -15.82 26.01
CA TRP A 508 -6.93 -14.86 27.09
C TRP A 508 -6.12 -15.12 28.37
N ARG A 509 -5.22 -16.11 28.37
CA ARG A 509 -4.39 -16.42 29.53
C ARG A 509 -3.01 -15.80 29.36
N TYR A 510 -2.76 -14.77 30.16
CA TYR A 510 -1.51 -14.01 30.15
C TYR A 510 -0.26 -14.90 30.25
N GLU A 511 -0.28 -15.90 31.13
CA GLU A 511 0.82 -16.86 31.33
C GLU A 511 1.16 -17.62 30.04
N LYS A 512 0.14 -18.12 29.32
CA LYS A 512 0.33 -18.86 28.06
C LYS A 512 0.88 -17.96 26.94
N LEU A 513 0.40 -16.73 26.87
CA LEU A 513 0.90 -15.74 25.91
C LEU A 513 2.36 -15.36 26.19
N LEU A 514 2.75 -15.23 27.47
CA LEU A 514 4.15 -15.01 27.87
C LEU A 514 5.04 -16.18 27.47
N THR A 515 4.63 -17.43 27.72
CA THR A 515 5.41 -18.61 27.29
C THR A 515 5.65 -18.62 25.79
N VAL A 516 4.61 -18.37 24.99
CA VAL A 516 4.72 -18.31 23.52
C VAL A 516 5.62 -17.15 23.06
N LEU A 517 5.58 -16.02 23.76
CA LEU A 517 6.42 -14.86 23.50
C LEU A 517 7.90 -15.13 23.83
N GLU A 518 8.18 -15.77 24.95
CA GLU A 518 9.54 -16.17 25.36
C GLU A 518 10.15 -17.14 24.36
N LEU A 519 9.41 -18.20 23.99
CA LEU A 519 9.84 -19.15 22.95
C LEU A 519 10.09 -18.46 21.61
N GLN A 520 9.25 -17.48 21.24
CA GLN A 520 9.43 -16.68 20.03
C GLN A 520 10.74 -15.89 20.06
N LYS A 521 11.03 -15.20 21.18
CA LYS A 521 12.29 -14.45 21.38
C LYS A 521 13.52 -15.36 21.35
N GLU A 522 13.46 -16.53 21.99
CA GLU A 522 14.53 -17.52 21.94
C GLU A 522 14.81 -18.00 20.52
N CYS A 523 13.77 -18.35 19.77
CA CYS A 523 13.90 -18.77 18.36
C CYS A 523 14.50 -17.65 17.50
N GLN A 524 14.07 -16.40 17.69
CA GLN A 524 14.61 -15.25 16.95
C GLN A 524 16.08 -14.99 17.29
N ALA A 525 16.47 -15.12 18.56
CA ALA A 525 17.87 -14.98 18.98
C ALA A 525 18.76 -16.08 18.37
N LEU A 526 18.30 -17.33 18.39
CA LEU A 526 18.99 -18.47 17.77
C LEU A 526 19.12 -18.30 16.25
N PHE A 527 18.04 -17.87 15.58
CA PHE A 527 18.09 -17.59 14.14
C PHE A 527 19.07 -16.44 13.83
N ALA A 528 19.04 -15.35 14.61
CA ALA A 528 19.95 -14.22 14.43
C ALA A 528 21.43 -14.65 14.59
N ALA A 529 21.74 -15.47 15.59
CA ALA A 529 23.08 -16.00 15.82
C ALA A 529 23.59 -16.89 14.65
N ARG A 530 22.69 -17.62 13.98
CA ARG A 530 23.03 -18.42 12.80
C ARG A 530 23.14 -17.59 11.52
N SER A 531 22.23 -16.63 11.36
CA SER A 531 22.18 -15.76 10.18
C SER A 531 23.39 -14.82 10.09
N SER A 532 23.95 -14.38 11.22
CA SER A 532 25.17 -13.57 11.25
C SER A 532 26.43 -14.35 10.86
N TYR A 533 26.40 -15.68 11.08
CA TYR A 533 27.46 -16.60 10.69
C TYR A 533 27.52 -16.84 9.17
N ILE A 534 26.37 -16.70 8.52
CA ILE A 534 26.28 -16.46 7.09
C ILE A 534 26.65 -15.00 6.92
N GLY A 535 27.94 -14.71 7.08
CA GLY A 535 28.51 -13.36 7.00
C GLY A 535 27.88 -12.63 5.82
N PRO A 536 27.66 -11.30 5.93
CA PRO A 536 26.87 -10.54 4.98
C PRO A 536 27.27 -11.04 3.62
N TRP A 537 26.32 -11.59 2.86
CA TRP A 537 26.49 -11.90 1.45
C TRP A 537 27.02 -10.61 0.84
N SER A 538 28.34 -10.49 0.83
CA SER A 538 28.95 -9.19 1.04
C SER A 538 28.66 -8.40 -0.20
N ASP A 539 28.62 -7.07 -0.10
CA ASP A 539 28.61 -6.23 -1.31
C ASP A 539 29.71 -6.66 -2.30
N LYS A 540 30.77 -7.34 -1.83
CA LYS A 540 31.79 -7.99 -2.63
C LYS A 540 31.28 -9.20 -3.44
N THR A 541 30.59 -10.17 -2.83
CA THR A 541 30.00 -11.31 -3.55
C THR A 541 28.84 -10.88 -4.46
N ARG A 542 28.13 -9.79 -4.10
CA ARG A 542 27.15 -9.13 -4.97
C ARG A 542 27.80 -8.42 -6.16
N ARG A 543 28.97 -7.80 -5.98
CA ARG A 543 29.74 -7.17 -7.08
C ARG A 543 30.37 -8.22 -7.99
N GLU A 544 31.01 -9.25 -7.43
CA GLU A 544 31.71 -10.30 -8.19
C GLU A 544 30.78 -11.23 -9.00
N LYS A 545 29.47 -11.27 -8.68
CA LYS A 545 28.46 -11.95 -9.51
C LYS A 545 27.65 -11.00 -10.42
N ALA A 546 27.79 -9.69 -10.24
CA ALA A 546 27.09 -8.68 -11.04
C ALA A 546 27.98 -8.05 -12.12
N GLU A 547 29.29 -8.15 -11.97
CA GLU A 547 30.31 -8.07 -13.04
C GLU A 547 30.38 -9.42 -13.77
#